data_AF-A0A9D6Q639-F1
#
_entry.id   AF-A0A9D6Q639-F1
#
_cell.length_a   1.000
_cell.length_b   1.000
_cell.length_c   1.000
_cell.angle_alpha   90.00
_cell.angle_beta   90.00
_cell.angle_gamma   90.00
#
_symmetry.space_group_name_H-M   'P 1'
#
loop_
_entity.id
_entity.type
_entity.pdbx_description
1 polymer ?
#
loop_
_entity_poly.entity_id
_entity_poly.type
_entity_poly.pdbx_seq_one_letter_code
_entity_poly.pdbx_strand_id
1 'polypeptide(L)'
;MKTYTKNDVSERELEDLVRCNAGLIEEGLVYVDHQKPTAGGRLDVLMVDSGKSLVVAELKVTQDDGMLLQGLDYYDYVSAHVESYARLYKAHSIDPTQQVRLFLVAPTFSQTLVNRCKWLDLPISLFTFDCLKFEGDDDVVPIFQEREITAPPEIIEVTHLEDHLGYITDAAVRAKVTALLEEIKNWKPGSISLDPIKYGISMKVNNRVFAYLLPRRKHYIIATFDADDKWKEYPVKGDDDLENVRPIMQAAMERRTK
;
A
#
# COMPACT_ATOMS: atom_id res chain seq x y z
N MET A 1 -13.67 -37.97 -19.88
CA MET A 1 -12.67 -36.95 -19.52
C MET A 1 -11.48 -37.19 -20.45
N LYS A 2 -11.07 -36.21 -21.27
CA LYS A 2 -9.92 -36.39 -22.18
C LYS A 2 -8.63 -36.41 -21.36
N THR A 3 -7.70 -37.30 -21.71
CA THR A 3 -6.34 -37.28 -21.17
C THR A 3 -5.62 -36.02 -21.64
N TYR A 4 -4.73 -35.47 -20.82
CA TYR A 4 -3.90 -34.32 -21.19
C TYR A 4 -2.47 -34.50 -20.71
N THR A 5 -1.55 -33.80 -21.36
CA THR A 5 -0.12 -33.73 -20.97
C THR A 5 0.31 -32.28 -20.87
N LYS A 6 1.29 -31.98 -20.00
CA LYS A 6 1.98 -30.68 -20.04
C LYS A 6 2.85 -30.61 -21.30
N ASN A 7 2.85 -29.46 -21.95
CA ASN A 7 3.62 -29.19 -23.15
C ASN A 7 4.53 -27.99 -22.92
N ASP A 8 5.83 -28.16 -23.08
CA ASP A 8 6.76 -27.03 -23.07
C ASP A 8 6.60 -26.23 -24.37
N VAL A 9 6.69 -24.90 -24.27
CA VAL A 9 6.53 -23.98 -25.39
C VAL A 9 7.76 -23.10 -25.54
N SER A 10 8.06 -22.70 -26.76
CA SER A 10 9.05 -21.66 -27.05
C SER A 10 8.53 -20.26 -26.71
N GLU A 11 9.42 -19.27 -26.58
CA GLU A 11 9.04 -17.88 -26.31
C GLU A 11 8.06 -17.33 -27.34
N ARG A 12 8.29 -17.67 -28.62
CA ARG A 12 7.39 -17.30 -29.71
C ARG A 12 6.00 -17.92 -29.57
N GLU A 13 5.94 -19.20 -29.22
CA GLU A 13 4.65 -19.88 -29.00
C GLU A 13 3.93 -19.29 -27.77
N LEU A 14 4.66 -18.95 -26.70
CA LEU A 14 4.08 -18.27 -25.54
C LEU A 14 3.51 -16.88 -25.91
N GLU A 15 4.23 -16.09 -26.71
CA GLU A 15 3.76 -14.80 -27.21
C GLU A 15 2.47 -14.95 -28.03
N ASP A 16 2.44 -15.93 -28.95
CA ASP A 16 1.26 -16.26 -29.76
C ASP A 16 0.08 -16.71 -28.88
N LEU A 17 0.33 -17.52 -27.84
CA LEU A 17 -0.69 -17.98 -26.88
C LEU A 17 -1.27 -16.82 -26.08
N VAL A 18 -0.44 -15.91 -25.56
CA VAL A 18 -0.88 -14.72 -24.83
C VAL A 18 -1.70 -13.81 -25.73
N ARG A 19 -1.26 -13.59 -26.98
CA ARG A 19 -2.00 -12.75 -27.95
C ARG A 19 -3.40 -13.30 -28.22
N CYS A 20 -3.52 -14.61 -28.46
CA CYS A 20 -4.79 -15.24 -28.79
C CYS A 20 -5.71 -15.42 -27.57
N ASN A 21 -5.14 -15.44 -26.36
CA ASN A 21 -5.86 -15.81 -25.14
C ASN A 21 -5.69 -14.78 -24.02
N ALA A 22 -5.52 -13.49 -24.33
CA ALA A 22 -5.32 -12.44 -23.32
C ALA A 22 -6.43 -12.44 -22.25
N GLY A 23 -7.68 -12.70 -22.65
CA GLY A 23 -8.82 -12.82 -21.73
C GLY A 23 -8.78 -14.01 -20.77
N LEU A 24 -7.87 -14.97 -20.96
CA LEU A 24 -7.61 -16.05 -20.00
C LEU A 24 -6.62 -15.64 -18.90
N ILE A 25 -5.88 -14.54 -19.09
CA ILE A 25 -4.98 -13.97 -18.06
C ILE A 25 -5.81 -13.16 -17.07
N GLU A 26 -6.61 -12.23 -17.61
CA GLU A 26 -7.48 -11.35 -16.84
C GLU A 26 -8.75 -11.06 -17.65
N GLU A 27 -9.91 -11.03 -16.98
CA GLU A 27 -11.18 -10.74 -17.62
C GLU A 27 -11.19 -9.33 -18.25
N GLY A 28 -11.53 -9.27 -19.54
CA GLY A 28 -11.58 -8.02 -20.29
C GLY A 28 -10.23 -7.50 -20.77
N LEU A 29 -9.14 -8.25 -20.58
CA LEU A 29 -7.83 -7.95 -21.15
C LEU A 29 -7.83 -8.22 -22.66
N VAL A 30 -7.39 -7.23 -23.43
CA VAL A 30 -7.38 -7.27 -24.90
C VAL A 30 -5.99 -6.97 -25.42
N TYR A 31 -5.52 -7.79 -26.36
CA TYR A 31 -4.27 -7.57 -27.08
C TYR A 31 -4.30 -6.31 -27.96
N VAL A 32 -3.19 -5.56 -27.99
CA VAL A 32 -3.01 -4.35 -28.81
C VAL A 32 -1.90 -4.51 -29.84
N ASP A 33 -0.67 -4.80 -29.41
CA ASP A 33 0.49 -4.91 -30.30
C ASP A 33 1.63 -5.71 -29.65
N HIS A 34 2.70 -5.99 -30.38
CA HIS A 34 3.90 -6.71 -29.92
C HIS A 34 5.17 -6.13 -30.56
N GLN A 35 6.32 -6.47 -29.98
CA GLN A 35 7.67 -6.27 -30.53
C GLN A 35 8.03 -4.84 -30.95
N LYS A 36 7.50 -3.83 -30.25
CA LYS A 36 7.88 -2.43 -30.46
C LYS A 36 9.30 -2.19 -29.96
N PRO A 37 10.17 -1.54 -30.76
CA PRO A 37 11.46 -1.09 -30.27
C PRO A 37 11.27 -0.11 -29.11
N THR A 38 11.92 -0.39 -27.99
CA THR A 38 12.09 0.52 -26.85
C THR A 38 13.57 0.81 -26.65
N ALA A 39 13.92 1.71 -25.73
CA ALA A 39 15.32 1.99 -25.40
C ALA A 39 16.05 0.78 -24.77
N GLY A 40 15.32 -0.14 -24.13
CA GLY A 40 15.85 -1.31 -23.42
C GLY A 40 15.68 -2.65 -24.12
N GLY A 41 15.01 -2.71 -25.28
CA GLY A 41 14.77 -3.96 -26.00
C GLY A 41 13.55 -3.89 -26.90
N ARG A 42 12.92 -5.04 -27.17
CA ARG A 42 11.64 -5.10 -27.86
C ARG A 42 10.60 -5.52 -26.84
N LEU A 43 9.57 -4.69 -26.66
CA LEU A 43 8.43 -5.04 -25.81
C LEU A 43 7.81 -6.34 -26.30
N ASP A 44 7.65 -7.35 -25.43
CA ASP A 44 7.03 -8.61 -25.84
C ASP A 44 5.57 -8.39 -26.23
N VAL A 45 4.72 -7.96 -25.28
CA VAL A 45 3.28 -7.77 -25.54
C VAL A 45 2.76 -6.48 -24.91
N LEU A 46 1.93 -5.77 -25.68
CA LEU A 46 1.12 -4.63 -25.25
C LEU A 46 -0.36 -5.00 -25.26
N MET A 47 -1.06 -4.73 -24.18
CA MET A 47 -2.48 -5.01 -23.99
C MET A 47 -3.21 -3.81 -23.38
N VAL A 48 -4.54 -3.90 -23.31
CA VAL A 48 -5.41 -2.96 -22.60
C VAL A 48 -6.38 -3.73 -21.73
N ASP A 49 -6.53 -3.33 -20.48
CA ASP A 49 -7.45 -3.96 -19.54
C ASP A 49 -8.90 -3.42 -19.65
N SER A 50 -9.79 -3.98 -18.84
CA SER A 50 -11.19 -3.57 -18.78
C SER A 50 -11.37 -2.11 -18.33
N GLY A 51 -10.43 -1.59 -17.53
CA GLY A 51 -10.36 -0.20 -17.07
C GLY A 51 -9.75 0.78 -18.08
N LYS A 52 -9.39 0.31 -19.28
CA LYS A 52 -8.75 1.10 -20.35
C LYS A 52 -7.32 1.54 -20.04
N SER A 53 -6.68 0.92 -19.06
CA SER A 53 -5.26 1.11 -18.82
C SER A 53 -4.42 0.29 -19.81
N LEU A 54 -3.26 0.82 -20.19
CA LEU A 54 -2.25 0.04 -20.90
C LEU A 54 -1.62 -0.99 -19.95
N VAL A 55 -1.42 -2.18 -20.47
CA VAL A 55 -0.71 -3.26 -19.78
C VAL A 55 0.48 -3.67 -20.64
N VAL A 56 1.68 -3.56 -20.07
CA VAL A 56 2.89 -4.12 -20.67
C VAL A 56 3.15 -5.49 -20.06
N ALA A 57 3.50 -6.48 -20.87
CA ALA A 57 3.85 -7.80 -20.38
C ALA A 57 5.24 -8.22 -20.84
N GLU A 58 6.02 -8.76 -19.89
CA GLU A 58 7.29 -9.46 -20.14
C GLU A 58 7.06 -10.95 -19.97
N LEU A 59 7.51 -11.74 -20.95
CA LEU A 59 7.25 -13.17 -21.02
C LEU A 59 8.57 -13.97 -20.91
N LYS A 60 8.58 -15.03 -20.10
CA LYS A 60 9.69 -15.98 -20.03
C LYS A 60 9.18 -17.41 -20.01
N VAL A 61 9.84 -18.31 -20.75
CA VAL A 61 9.55 -19.76 -20.72
C VAL A 61 10.33 -20.51 -19.64
N THR A 62 11.19 -19.80 -18.90
CA THR A 62 11.94 -20.31 -17.76
C THR A 62 11.90 -19.29 -16.62
N GLN A 63 12.31 -19.70 -15.42
CA GLN A 63 12.46 -18.75 -14.31
C GLN A 63 13.67 -17.85 -14.55
N ASP A 64 13.44 -16.53 -14.65
CA ASP A 64 14.49 -15.53 -14.84
C ASP A 64 14.21 -14.27 -14.01
N ASP A 65 15.10 -13.97 -13.05
CA ASP A 65 14.98 -12.77 -12.21
C ASP A 65 15.24 -11.46 -12.98
N GLY A 66 15.94 -11.53 -14.12
CA GLY A 66 16.23 -10.40 -15.00
C GLY A 66 14.99 -9.84 -15.69
N MET A 67 13.91 -10.64 -15.80
CA MET A 67 12.65 -10.23 -16.41
C MET A 67 12.02 -9.03 -15.70
N LEU A 68 12.23 -8.89 -14.38
CA LEU A 68 11.71 -7.74 -13.64
C LEU A 68 12.33 -6.43 -14.14
N LEU A 69 13.65 -6.40 -14.38
CA LEU A 69 14.31 -5.20 -14.88
C LEU A 69 13.88 -4.90 -16.32
N GLN A 70 13.78 -5.92 -17.17
CA GLN A 70 13.29 -5.78 -18.55
C GLN A 70 11.86 -5.22 -18.59
N GLY A 71 10.97 -5.79 -17.78
CA GLY A 71 9.61 -5.30 -17.62
C GLY A 71 9.53 -3.87 -17.08
N LEU A 72 10.41 -3.48 -16.16
CA LEU A 72 10.49 -2.10 -15.66
C LEU A 72 10.96 -1.11 -16.73
N ASP A 73 11.93 -1.48 -17.56
CA ASP A 73 12.36 -0.65 -18.69
C ASP A 73 11.22 -0.43 -19.69
N TYR A 74 10.38 -1.45 -19.92
CA TYR A 74 9.21 -1.34 -20.79
C TYR A 74 8.10 -0.51 -20.16
N TYR A 75 7.86 -0.70 -18.86
CA TYR A 75 6.92 0.10 -18.09
C TYR A 75 7.29 1.58 -18.14
N ASP A 76 8.55 1.95 -17.92
CA ASP A 76 9.03 3.34 -17.97
C ASP A 76 8.77 3.95 -19.35
N TYR A 77 9.20 3.25 -20.40
CA TYR A 77 9.02 3.71 -21.78
C TYR A 77 7.55 3.92 -22.13
N VAL A 78 6.68 2.95 -21.85
CA VAL A 78 5.25 3.06 -22.18
C VAL A 78 4.55 4.11 -21.33
N SER A 79 4.89 4.23 -20.05
CA SER A 79 4.37 5.27 -19.15
C SER A 79 4.71 6.68 -19.63
N ALA A 80 5.89 6.89 -20.20
CA ALA A 80 6.27 8.18 -20.78
C ALA A 80 5.53 8.52 -22.10
N HIS A 81 4.89 7.54 -22.73
CA HIS A 81 4.30 7.67 -24.07
C HIS A 81 2.82 7.25 -24.17
N VAL A 82 2.10 7.15 -23.04
CA VAL A 82 0.70 6.66 -23.02
C VAL A 82 -0.22 7.44 -23.97
N GLU A 83 -0.09 8.77 -24.03
CA GLU A 83 -0.90 9.59 -24.93
C GLU A 83 -0.66 9.23 -26.41
N SER A 84 0.59 8.96 -26.78
CA SER A 84 0.95 8.55 -28.14
C SER A 84 0.31 7.20 -28.48
N TYR A 85 0.32 6.26 -27.54
CA TYR A 85 -0.33 4.96 -27.68
C TYR A 85 -1.85 5.08 -27.80
N ALA A 86 -2.49 5.92 -26.98
CA ALA A 86 -3.93 6.19 -27.07
C ALA A 86 -4.34 6.78 -28.42
N ARG A 87 -3.52 7.67 -28.98
CA ARG A 87 -3.73 8.26 -30.32
C ARG A 87 -3.51 7.27 -31.44
N LEU A 88 -2.53 6.36 -31.31
CA LEU A 88 -2.19 5.36 -32.31
C LEU A 88 -3.23 4.23 -32.36
N TYR A 89 -3.67 3.75 -31.20
CA TYR A 89 -4.57 2.59 -31.06
C TYR A 89 -5.98 2.98 -30.64
N LYS A 90 -6.59 3.94 -31.35
CA LYS A 90 -7.92 4.48 -31.03
C LYS A 90 -9.02 3.42 -30.88
N ALA A 91 -8.91 2.31 -31.62
CA ALA A 91 -9.87 1.20 -31.56
C ALA A 91 -9.95 0.55 -30.16
N HIS A 92 -8.89 0.65 -29.34
CA HIS A 92 -8.81 0.05 -28.01
C HIS A 92 -9.29 0.98 -26.90
N SER A 93 -9.62 2.24 -27.21
CA SER A 93 -10.14 3.23 -26.25
C SER A 93 -9.26 3.40 -25.01
N ILE A 94 -7.94 3.39 -25.17
CA ILE A 94 -6.96 3.60 -24.10
C ILE A 94 -7.22 4.94 -23.41
N ASP A 95 -7.31 4.93 -22.08
CA ASP A 95 -7.41 6.14 -21.27
C ASP A 95 -5.99 6.57 -20.83
N PRO A 96 -5.47 7.70 -21.34
CA PRO A 96 -4.12 8.14 -21.02
C PRO A 96 -3.93 8.68 -19.60
N THR A 97 -5.02 8.76 -18.81
CA THR A 97 -4.96 9.19 -17.41
C THR A 97 -4.79 8.01 -16.45
N GLN A 98 -4.97 6.78 -16.92
CA GLN A 98 -4.74 5.58 -16.12
C GLN A 98 -3.25 5.26 -16.00
N GLN A 99 -2.86 4.74 -14.84
CA GLN A 99 -1.52 4.25 -14.62
C GLN A 99 -1.31 2.94 -15.40
N VAL A 100 -0.25 2.87 -16.20
CA VAL A 100 0.19 1.65 -16.90
C VAL A 100 0.35 0.51 -15.89
N ARG A 101 0.07 -0.73 -16.30
CA ARG A 101 0.28 -1.93 -15.48
C ARG A 101 1.40 -2.78 -16.05
N LEU A 102 2.15 -3.47 -15.19
CA LEU A 102 3.22 -4.39 -15.58
C LEU A 102 2.81 -5.83 -15.25
N PHE A 103 2.73 -6.67 -16.26
CA PHE A 103 2.55 -8.12 -16.12
C PHE A 103 3.88 -8.82 -16.33
N LEU A 104 4.24 -9.70 -15.40
CA LEU A 104 5.34 -10.64 -15.58
C LEU A 104 4.72 -12.03 -15.74
N VAL A 105 5.03 -12.73 -16.83
CA VAL A 105 4.47 -14.05 -17.14
C VAL A 105 5.60 -15.07 -17.29
N ALA A 106 5.64 -16.07 -16.42
CA ALA A 106 6.68 -17.10 -16.41
C ALA A 106 6.13 -18.44 -15.91
N PRO A 107 6.77 -19.60 -16.13
CA PRO A 107 6.29 -20.85 -15.52
C PRO A 107 6.35 -20.80 -13.99
N THR A 108 7.38 -20.15 -13.44
CA THR A 108 7.61 -19.96 -12.01
C THR A 108 8.39 -18.68 -11.75
N PHE A 109 8.25 -18.11 -10.55
CA PHE A 109 9.06 -16.96 -10.10
C PHE A 109 9.91 -17.35 -8.90
N SER A 110 11.12 -16.79 -8.82
CA SER A 110 11.93 -16.95 -7.61
C SER A 110 11.33 -16.15 -6.45
N GLN A 111 11.56 -16.61 -5.23
CA GLN A 111 11.17 -15.85 -4.04
C GLN A 111 11.86 -14.47 -3.99
N THR A 112 13.07 -14.36 -4.55
CA THR A 112 13.80 -13.10 -4.63
C THR A 112 13.07 -12.08 -5.49
N LEU A 113 12.59 -12.47 -6.68
CA LEU A 113 11.81 -11.59 -7.54
C LEU A 113 10.50 -11.17 -6.86
N VAL A 114 9.76 -12.12 -6.28
CA VAL A 114 8.50 -11.83 -5.56
C VAL A 114 8.74 -10.83 -4.41
N ASN A 115 9.80 -11.04 -3.63
CA ASN A 115 10.17 -10.15 -2.53
C ASN A 115 10.58 -8.75 -3.02
N ARG A 116 11.13 -8.61 -4.22
CA ARG A 116 11.47 -7.29 -4.79
C ARG A 116 10.22 -6.54 -5.24
N CYS A 117 9.29 -7.23 -5.91
CA CYS A 117 8.04 -6.62 -6.40
C CYS A 117 7.26 -5.96 -5.26
N LYS A 118 7.26 -6.58 -4.08
CA LYS A 118 6.68 -6.05 -2.84
C LYS A 118 7.11 -4.62 -2.47
N TRP A 119 8.33 -4.21 -2.82
CA TRP A 119 8.89 -2.90 -2.45
C TRP A 119 8.76 -1.85 -3.57
N LEU A 120 8.16 -2.23 -4.70
CA LEU A 120 7.97 -1.35 -5.83
C LEU A 120 6.58 -0.72 -5.77
N ASP A 121 6.52 0.60 -5.79
CA ASP A 121 5.26 1.36 -5.82
C ASP A 121 4.75 1.48 -7.27
N LEU A 122 4.43 0.32 -7.87
CA LEU A 122 3.81 0.23 -9.19
C LEU A 122 2.89 -0.99 -9.30
N PRO A 123 1.86 -0.93 -10.17
CA PRO A 123 0.91 -2.02 -10.35
C PRO A 123 1.56 -3.19 -11.14
N ILE A 124 2.19 -4.09 -10.40
CA ILE A 124 2.78 -5.34 -10.92
C ILE A 124 1.83 -6.51 -10.62
N SER A 125 1.54 -7.31 -11.63
CA SER A 125 0.91 -8.63 -11.47
C SER A 125 1.86 -9.72 -11.97
N LEU A 126 1.98 -10.80 -11.19
CA LEU A 126 2.80 -11.95 -11.53
C LEU A 126 1.88 -13.09 -11.96
N PHE A 127 1.99 -13.56 -13.20
CA PHE A 127 1.21 -14.70 -13.69
C PHE A 127 2.11 -15.90 -13.94
N THR A 128 1.81 -17.01 -13.26
CA THR A 128 2.37 -18.30 -13.65
C THR A 128 1.55 -18.92 -14.77
N PHE A 129 2.17 -19.69 -15.66
CA PHE A 129 1.43 -20.42 -16.69
C PHE A 129 1.81 -21.90 -16.78
N ASP A 130 0.83 -22.70 -17.19
CA ASP A 130 0.99 -24.09 -17.64
C ASP A 130 0.36 -24.22 -19.03
N CYS A 131 0.98 -24.98 -19.94
CA CYS A 131 0.42 -25.28 -21.26
C CYS A 131 -0.02 -26.75 -21.31
N LEU A 132 -1.29 -26.99 -21.60
CA LEU A 132 -1.86 -28.33 -21.70
C LEU A 132 -2.15 -28.71 -23.14
N LYS A 133 -1.80 -29.94 -23.52
CA LYS A 133 -2.21 -30.55 -24.79
C LYS A 133 -3.14 -31.73 -24.51
N PHE A 134 -4.31 -31.74 -25.14
CA PHE A 134 -5.29 -32.82 -25.00
C PHE A 134 -5.05 -33.92 -26.03
N GLU A 135 -5.29 -35.16 -25.64
CA GLU A 135 -5.17 -36.31 -26.55
C GLU A 135 -6.15 -36.20 -27.72
N GLY A 136 -5.62 -36.29 -28.95
CA GLY A 136 -6.38 -36.15 -30.19
C GLY A 136 -6.70 -34.71 -30.60
N ASP A 137 -6.13 -33.72 -29.91
CA ASP A 137 -6.21 -32.31 -30.27
C ASP A 137 -4.81 -31.78 -30.63
N ASP A 138 -4.75 -30.88 -31.62
CA ASP A 138 -3.51 -30.19 -31.98
C ASP A 138 -3.32 -28.91 -31.17
N ASP A 139 -4.40 -28.37 -30.58
CA ASP A 139 -4.39 -27.12 -29.85
C ASP A 139 -3.72 -27.24 -28.47
N VAL A 140 -2.91 -26.23 -28.15
CA VAL A 140 -2.31 -26.04 -26.82
C VAL A 140 -3.13 -25.01 -26.06
N VAL A 141 -3.57 -25.36 -24.86
CA VAL A 141 -4.40 -24.50 -24.02
C VAL A 141 -3.54 -23.95 -22.86
N PRO A 142 -3.34 -22.63 -22.78
CA PRO A 142 -2.62 -22.02 -21.67
C PRO A 142 -3.55 -21.86 -20.47
N ILE A 143 -3.02 -22.12 -19.27
CA ILE A 143 -3.67 -21.84 -18.00
C ILE A 143 -2.81 -20.83 -17.28
N PHE A 144 -3.35 -19.65 -17.02
CA PHE A 144 -2.69 -18.60 -16.25
C PHE A 144 -3.20 -18.60 -14.81
N GLN A 145 -2.30 -18.33 -13.87
CA GLN A 145 -2.62 -18.21 -12.45
C GLN A 145 -1.87 -17.01 -11.88
N GLU A 146 -2.60 -16.05 -11.32
CA GLU A 146 -1.98 -14.92 -10.63
C GLU A 146 -1.32 -15.38 -9.33
N ARG A 147 -0.12 -14.86 -9.07
CA ARG A 147 0.65 -15.05 -7.86
C ARG A 147 0.55 -13.79 -7.00
N GLU A 148 0.12 -13.98 -5.77
CA GLU A 148 0.02 -12.91 -4.80
C GLU A 148 1.41 -12.34 -4.44
N ILE A 149 1.51 -11.01 -4.46
CA ILE A 149 2.66 -10.27 -3.92
C ILE A 149 2.29 -9.83 -2.51
N THR A 150 2.97 -10.37 -1.49
CA THR A 150 2.71 -9.98 -0.10
C THR A 150 3.04 -8.50 0.11
N ALA A 151 2.16 -7.74 0.76
CA ALA A 151 2.41 -6.34 1.08
C ALA A 151 3.65 -6.14 1.98
N PRO A 152 4.36 -4.99 1.89
CA PRO A 152 5.35 -4.54 2.88
C PRO A 152 4.89 -4.80 4.31
N PRO A 153 5.76 -5.32 5.20
CA PRO A 153 5.39 -5.38 6.61
C PRO A 153 5.07 -3.96 7.10
N GLU A 154 3.96 -3.80 7.79
CA GLU A 154 3.68 -2.53 8.47
C GLU A 154 4.72 -2.34 9.57
N ILE A 155 5.44 -1.22 9.52
CA ILE A 155 6.35 -0.83 10.61
C ILE A 155 5.46 -0.39 11.77
N ILE A 156 5.41 -1.21 12.83
CA ILE A 156 4.75 -0.84 14.08
C ILE A 156 5.66 0.20 14.77
N GLU A 157 5.29 1.47 14.68
CA GLU A 157 5.92 2.53 15.47
C GLU A 157 5.54 2.34 16.94
N VAL A 158 6.47 1.80 17.74
CA VAL A 158 6.33 1.77 19.20
C VAL A 158 6.72 3.13 19.73
N THR A 159 5.74 3.94 20.12
CA THR A 159 5.96 5.22 20.80
C THR A 159 6.05 5.02 22.30
N HIS A 160 7.03 5.66 22.94
CA HIS A 160 7.18 5.75 24.39
C HIS A 160 6.77 7.13 24.90
N LEU A 161 6.50 7.27 26.20
CA LEU A 161 6.17 8.57 26.81
C LEU A 161 7.33 9.56 26.63
N GLU A 162 8.55 9.07 26.76
CA GLU A 162 9.80 9.82 26.62
C GLU A 162 9.95 10.43 25.22
N ASP A 163 9.43 9.78 24.18
CA ASP A 163 9.49 10.31 22.80
C ASP A 163 8.65 11.59 22.68
N HIS A 164 7.45 11.58 23.28
CA HIS A 164 6.55 12.73 23.28
C HIS A 164 7.06 13.87 24.17
N LEU A 165 7.63 13.53 25.34
CA LEU A 165 8.25 14.53 26.22
C LEU A 165 9.52 15.12 25.59
N GLY A 166 10.33 14.28 24.93
CA GLY A 166 11.53 14.69 24.20
C GLY A 166 11.23 15.58 22.98
N TYR A 167 10.04 15.43 22.38
CA TYR A 167 9.57 16.32 21.31
C TYR A 167 9.43 17.78 21.79
N ILE A 168 9.10 18.00 23.06
CA ILE A 168 8.98 19.34 23.66
C ILE A 168 10.38 19.90 23.93
N THR A 169 10.87 20.71 23.00
CA THR A 169 12.22 21.30 23.06
C THR A 169 12.39 22.31 24.20
N ASP A 170 11.32 23.00 24.59
CA ASP A 170 11.35 23.92 25.73
C ASP A 170 11.38 23.15 27.07
N ALA A 171 12.44 23.33 27.85
CA ALA A 171 12.66 22.58 29.10
C ALA A 171 11.64 22.92 30.19
N ALA A 172 11.19 24.18 30.28
CA ALA A 172 10.21 24.60 31.28
C ALA A 172 8.83 24.02 30.95
N VAL A 173 8.44 24.07 29.67
CA VAL A 173 7.18 23.44 29.20
C VAL A 173 7.22 21.93 29.42
N ARG A 174 8.34 21.27 29.11
CA ARG A 174 8.50 19.83 29.32
C ARG A 174 8.35 19.45 30.79
N ALA A 175 9.00 20.18 31.70
CA ALA A 175 8.87 19.96 33.14
C ALA A 175 7.43 20.11 33.62
N LYS A 176 6.70 21.13 33.13
CA LYS A 176 5.27 21.32 33.44
C LYS A 176 4.41 20.17 32.93
N VAL A 177 4.64 19.70 31.71
CA VAL A 177 3.93 18.54 31.16
C VAL A 177 4.22 17.29 31.99
N THR A 178 5.48 17.00 32.32
CA THR A 178 5.83 15.86 33.18
C THR A 178 5.11 15.93 34.52
N ALA A 179 5.10 17.09 35.17
CA ALA A 179 4.38 17.29 36.42
C ALA A 179 2.87 17.08 36.28
N LEU A 180 2.26 17.61 35.21
CA LEU A 180 0.84 17.41 34.91
C LEU A 180 0.50 15.93 34.71
N LEU A 181 1.31 15.17 33.98
CA LEU A 181 1.08 13.74 33.76
C LEU A 181 1.14 12.95 35.07
N GLU A 182 2.11 13.25 35.94
CA GLU A 182 2.20 12.64 37.27
C GLU A 182 1.03 13.04 38.16
N GLU A 183 0.56 14.28 38.08
CA GLU A 183 -0.65 14.72 38.78
C GLU A 183 -1.88 13.94 38.30
N ILE A 184 -2.07 13.82 36.98
CA ILE A 184 -3.22 13.13 36.37
C ILE A 184 -3.27 11.67 36.79
N LYS A 185 -2.13 10.95 36.82
CA LYS A 185 -2.07 9.56 37.34
C LYS A 185 -2.65 9.45 38.75
N ASN A 186 -2.52 10.50 39.56
CA ASN A 186 -2.98 10.56 40.94
C ASN A 186 -4.42 11.07 41.10
N TRP A 187 -5.11 11.53 40.05
CA TRP A 187 -6.51 11.94 40.15
C TRP A 187 -7.43 10.77 40.55
N LYS A 188 -7.17 9.56 40.03
CA LYS A 188 -7.80 8.30 40.48
C LYS A 188 -6.76 7.17 40.49
N PRO A 189 -6.07 6.97 41.62
CA PRO A 189 -5.00 5.98 41.74
C PRO A 189 -5.47 4.58 41.31
N GLY A 190 -4.66 3.93 40.46
CA GLY A 190 -4.93 2.58 39.95
C GLY A 190 -6.00 2.49 38.85
N SER A 191 -6.70 3.58 38.54
CA SER A 191 -7.75 3.59 37.49
C SER A 191 -7.31 4.31 36.21
N ILE A 192 -6.23 5.08 36.27
CA ILE A 192 -5.76 5.92 35.16
C ILE A 192 -4.57 5.28 34.45
N SER A 193 -4.62 5.27 33.12
CA SER A 193 -3.47 4.92 32.25
C SER A 193 -3.08 6.10 31.37
N LEU A 194 -1.78 6.19 31.09
CA LEU A 194 -1.18 7.15 30.16
C LEU A 194 -0.48 6.37 29.06
N ASP A 195 -1.16 6.18 27.94
CA ASP A 195 -0.70 5.31 26.86
C ASP A 195 -0.13 6.17 25.73
N PRO A 196 1.17 6.08 25.40
CA PRO A 196 1.73 6.77 24.23
C PRO A 196 1.09 6.23 22.94
N ILE A 197 0.74 7.14 22.05
CA ILE A 197 0.16 6.88 20.73
C ILE A 197 0.90 7.71 19.69
N LYS A 198 0.80 7.36 18.39
CA LYS A 198 1.55 7.98 17.28
C LYS A 198 1.79 9.50 17.40
N TYR A 199 0.79 10.27 17.83
CA TYR A 199 0.86 11.73 17.90
C TYR A 199 0.78 12.35 19.30
N GLY A 200 0.77 11.56 20.37
CA GLY A 200 0.65 12.09 21.73
C GLY A 200 0.40 11.03 22.79
N ILE A 201 -0.18 11.45 23.91
CA ILE A 201 -0.39 10.59 25.08
C ILE A 201 -1.89 10.47 25.33
N SER A 202 -2.39 9.24 25.29
CA SER A 202 -3.77 8.87 25.61
C SER A 202 -3.98 8.75 27.10
N MET A 203 -4.87 9.57 27.63
CA MET A 203 -5.26 9.57 29.04
C MET A 203 -6.58 8.84 29.17
N LYS A 204 -6.57 7.72 29.89
CA LYS A 204 -7.75 6.88 30.09
C LYS A 204 -8.05 6.71 31.56
N VAL A 205 -9.33 6.57 31.88
CA VAL A 205 -9.82 6.10 33.18
C VAL A 205 -10.66 4.85 32.94
N ASN A 206 -10.37 3.76 33.64
CA ASN A 206 -11.04 2.47 33.44
C ASN A 206 -11.07 2.04 31.95
N ASN A 207 -9.94 2.20 31.25
CA ASN A 207 -9.76 1.94 29.82
C ASN A 207 -10.63 2.78 28.86
N ARG A 208 -11.25 3.87 29.35
CA ARG A 208 -11.99 4.83 28.52
C ARG A 208 -11.23 6.15 28.41
N VAL A 209 -11.02 6.62 27.19
CA VAL A 209 -10.32 7.89 26.92
C VAL A 209 -11.13 9.05 27.47
N PHE A 210 -10.46 9.93 28.21
CA PHE A 210 -11.03 11.22 28.62
C PHE A 210 -10.22 12.41 28.10
N ALA A 211 -8.94 12.23 27.75
CA ALA A 211 -8.14 13.28 27.13
C ALA A 211 -6.96 12.74 26.29
N TYR A 212 -6.45 13.59 25.40
CA TYR A 212 -5.14 13.45 24.76
C TYR A 212 -4.25 14.62 25.14
N LEU A 213 -2.96 14.34 25.36
CA LEU A 213 -1.92 15.36 25.34
C LEU A 213 -1.14 15.24 24.04
N LEU A 214 -1.18 16.29 23.24
CA LEU A 214 -0.48 16.38 21.96
C LEU A 214 0.70 17.34 22.12
N PRO A 215 1.96 16.86 22.14
CA PRO A 215 3.10 17.73 22.36
C PRO A 215 3.31 18.67 21.16
N ARG A 216 3.84 19.86 21.44
CA ARG A 216 4.39 20.79 20.44
C ARG A 216 5.79 21.20 20.90
N ARG A 217 6.61 21.74 20.00
CA ARG A 217 8.01 22.11 20.32
C ARG A 217 8.13 23.09 21.51
N LYS A 218 7.17 24.00 21.66
CA LYS A 218 7.19 25.11 22.64
C LYS A 218 5.91 25.23 23.49
N HIS A 219 4.96 24.32 23.33
CA HIS A 219 3.70 24.30 24.07
C HIS A 219 3.11 22.89 23.96
N TYR A 220 1.89 22.67 24.44
CA TYR A 220 1.17 21.41 24.21
C TYR A 220 -0.31 21.69 24.01
N ILE A 221 -1.03 20.72 23.48
CA ILE A 221 -2.48 20.78 23.34
C ILE A 221 -3.06 19.70 24.22
N ILE A 222 -4.07 20.06 25.01
CA ILE A 222 -4.96 19.11 25.66
C ILE A 222 -6.20 18.98 24.80
N ALA A 223 -6.51 17.80 24.32
CA ALA A 223 -7.77 17.52 23.66
C ALA A 223 -8.67 16.71 24.61
N THR A 224 -9.88 17.17 24.90
CA THR A 224 -10.78 16.52 25.87
C THR A 224 -12.25 16.80 25.52
N PHE A 225 -13.17 16.17 26.23
CA PHE A 225 -14.61 16.38 26.06
C PHE A 225 -15.08 17.61 26.85
N ASP A 226 -15.73 18.54 26.17
CA ASP A 226 -16.32 19.72 26.81
C ASP A 226 -17.62 19.39 27.58
N ALA A 227 -18.36 20.41 28.00
CA ALA A 227 -19.61 20.23 28.75
C ALA A 227 -20.73 19.55 27.93
N ASP A 228 -20.69 19.66 26.60
CA ASP A 228 -21.66 19.07 25.67
C ASP A 228 -21.21 17.67 25.18
N ASP A 229 -20.18 17.10 25.81
CA ASP A 229 -19.51 15.85 25.42
C ASP A 229 -18.94 15.88 23.98
N LYS A 230 -18.55 17.07 23.50
CA LYS A 230 -17.87 17.25 22.21
C LYS A 230 -16.36 17.30 22.40
N TRP A 231 -15.63 16.63 21.51
CA TRP A 231 -14.17 16.64 21.51
C TRP A 231 -13.65 18.02 21.10
N LYS A 232 -12.85 18.66 21.94
CA LYS A 232 -12.25 19.97 21.71
C LYS A 232 -10.78 19.99 22.06
N GLU A 233 -10.03 20.82 21.34
CA GLU A 233 -8.60 21.05 21.54
C GLU A 233 -8.36 22.38 22.24
N TYR A 234 -7.52 22.35 23.27
CA TYR A 234 -7.16 23.48 24.11
C TYR A 234 -5.64 23.64 24.07
N PRO A 235 -5.10 24.61 23.29
CA PRO A 235 -3.69 24.93 23.32
C PRO A 235 -3.30 25.49 24.68
N VAL A 236 -2.30 24.91 25.32
CA VAL A 236 -1.77 25.34 26.62
C VAL A 236 -0.41 25.98 26.40
N LYS A 237 -0.38 27.31 26.38
CA LYS A 237 0.83 28.13 26.16
C LYS A 237 1.35 28.75 27.46
N GLY A 238 0.51 28.86 28.49
CA GLY A 238 0.86 29.35 29.81
C GLY A 238 0.08 28.65 30.93
N ASP A 239 0.29 29.09 32.17
CA ASP A 239 -0.36 28.50 33.35
C ASP A 239 -1.86 28.81 33.38
N ASP A 240 -2.26 30.02 33.00
CA ASP A 240 -3.68 30.42 32.90
C ASP A 240 -4.46 29.49 31.95
N ASP A 241 -3.86 29.08 30.83
CA ASP A 241 -4.49 28.15 29.88
C ASP A 241 -4.71 26.78 30.54
N LEU A 242 -3.72 26.31 31.32
CA LEU A 242 -3.80 25.05 32.03
C LEU A 242 -4.87 25.09 33.14
N GLU A 243 -4.93 26.18 33.89
CA GLU A 243 -5.93 26.38 34.94
C GLU A 243 -7.35 26.37 34.38
N ASN A 244 -7.54 26.89 33.16
CA ASN A 244 -8.84 26.87 32.48
C ASN A 244 -9.22 25.48 31.95
N VAL A 245 -8.29 24.70 31.40
CA VAL A 245 -8.60 23.38 30.82
C VAL A 245 -8.70 22.28 31.88
N ARG A 246 -7.98 22.39 32.99
CA ARG A 246 -7.94 21.40 34.08
C ARG A 246 -9.32 20.98 34.60
N PRO A 247 -10.24 21.89 34.99
CA PRO A 247 -11.57 21.48 35.46
C PRO A 247 -12.39 20.77 34.37
N ILE A 248 -12.17 21.10 33.10
CA ILE A 248 -12.85 20.46 31.96
C ILE A 248 -12.39 19.00 31.84
N MET A 249 -11.08 18.75 31.92
CA MET A 249 -10.51 17.40 31.90
C MET A 249 -11.03 16.54 33.06
N GLN A 250 -11.07 17.10 34.28
CA GLN A 250 -11.57 16.40 35.46
C GLN A 250 -13.05 16.03 35.29
N ALA A 251 -13.88 16.96 34.80
CA ALA A 251 -15.28 16.67 34.51
C ALA A 251 -15.44 15.57 33.44
N ALA A 252 -14.63 15.59 32.38
CA ALA A 252 -14.62 14.54 31.36
C ALA A 252 -14.22 13.18 31.94
N MET A 253 -13.19 13.14 32.78
CA MET A 253 -12.75 11.92 33.48
C MET A 253 -13.86 11.34 34.37
N GLU A 254 -14.53 12.18 35.17
CA GLU A 254 -15.61 11.73 36.04
C GLU A 254 -16.79 11.14 35.25
N ARG A 255 -17.15 11.75 34.10
CA ARG A 255 -18.18 11.20 33.21
C ARG A 255 -17.80 9.83 32.65
N ARG A 256 -16.51 9.56 32.41
CA ARG A 256 -16.01 8.27 31.89
C ARG A 256 -15.73 7.23 32.97
N THR A 257 -15.73 7.62 34.25
CA THR A 257 -15.61 6.69 35.39
C THR A 257 -16.90 5.88 35.60
N LYS A 258 -18.07 6.47 35.31
CA LYS A 258 -19.39 5.81 35.39
C LYS A 258 -19.59 4.80 34.27
#